data_AF-X1DP25-F1
#
_entry.id   AF-X1DP25-F1
#
_cell.length_a   1.000
_cell.length_b   1.000
_cell.length_c   1.000
_cell.angle_alpha   90.00
_cell.angle_beta   90.00
_cell.angle_gamma   90.00
#
_symmetry.space_group_name_H-M   'P 1'
#
loop_
_entity.id
_entity.type
_entity.pdbx_description
1 polymer ?
#
loop_
_entity_poly.entity_id
_entity_poly.type
_entity_poly.pdbx_seq_one_letter_code
_entity_poly.pdbx_strand_id
1 'polypeptide(L)'
;PERPNIVRIHYLDWTKKYKKTSVEVKDDYDISINGEILYEEKRWDITLAEIARRRAQFKFNKFKYTDYGTSLSALSGAGDLEVYDLVTITDPLPGWTAKQFLITQKGEDQYGRMQFVLDAYYPGIYDDSEAGEQSGYEPDLPNPFDVPYEIAVGDITLTEAASQTFNWSPAINVTFTEPTSDPFWSHVEVWISTDDSTFIFYGITSSGDGFHIETTGGMFQPGATLYVKLLSVSEGGVKDSLTNITSKSIVLSSVIRLGSFYVGPYDFWGGNAAIGNAATKVVIGNLDGTP
;
A
#
# COMPACT_ATOMS: atom_id res chain seq x y z
N PRO A 1 -6.20 -31.09 13.09
CA PRO A 1 -5.36 -32.31 13.18
C PRO A 1 -3.90 -31.88 13.16
N GLU A 2 -3.05 -32.47 13.99
CA GLU A 2 -1.63 -32.11 14.04
C GLU A 2 -0.96 -32.42 12.70
N ARG A 3 -0.31 -31.42 12.10
CA ARG A 3 0.36 -31.54 10.81
C ARG A 3 1.65 -32.34 10.98
N PRO A 4 1.84 -33.48 10.29
CA PRO A 4 3.07 -34.23 10.38
C PRO A 4 4.24 -33.42 9.81
N ASN A 5 5.32 -33.30 10.59
CA ASN A 5 6.58 -32.71 10.15
C ASN A 5 7.67 -33.76 9.89
N ILE A 6 7.37 -35.04 10.15
CA ILE A 6 8.17 -36.20 9.75
C ILE A 6 7.27 -37.18 9.02
N VAL A 7 7.66 -37.57 7.80
CA VAL A 7 6.97 -38.60 7.01
C VAL A 7 7.90 -39.77 6.77
N ARG A 8 7.52 -40.95 7.26
CA ARG A 8 8.26 -42.20 7.11
C ARG A 8 7.47 -43.23 6.31
N ILE A 9 8.10 -43.76 5.26
CA ILE A 9 7.52 -44.82 4.42
C ILE A 9 8.35 -46.09 4.61
N HIS A 10 7.70 -47.17 5.06
CA HIS A 10 8.32 -48.49 5.14
C HIS A 10 8.11 -49.27 3.83
N TYR A 11 9.18 -49.85 3.30
CA TYR A 11 9.18 -50.59 2.03
C TYR A 11 10.12 -51.81 2.08
N LEU A 12 10.10 -52.65 1.03
CA LEU A 12 10.96 -53.84 0.92
C LEU A 12 12.14 -53.58 -0.01
N ASP A 13 13.35 -53.40 0.50
CA ASP A 13 14.49 -53.04 -0.36
C ASP A 13 15.05 -54.24 -1.13
N TRP A 14 14.88 -54.23 -2.46
CA TRP A 14 15.36 -55.29 -3.35
C TRP A 14 16.89 -55.47 -3.29
N THR A 15 17.65 -54.38 -3.10
CA THR A 15 19.13 -54.44 -3.00
C THR A 15 19.57 -55.16 -1.73
N LYS A 16 18.74 -55.13 -0.69
CA LYS A 16 18.95 -55.79 0.60
C LYS A 16 18.22 -57.13 0.71
N LYS A 17 17.87 -57.76 -0.42
CA LYS A 17 17.12 -59.02 -0.49
C LYS A 17 15.73 -58.92 0.13
N TYR A 18 14.99 -57.85 -0.20
CA TYR A 18 13.63 -57.58 0.26
C TYR A 18 13.52 -57.46 1.79
N LYS A 19 14.55 -56.94 2.45
CA LYS A 19 14.47 -56.61 3.87
C LYS A 19 13.60 -55.37 4.07
N LYS A 20 12.79 -55.39 5.12
CA LYS A 20 12.01 -54.23 5.55
C LYS A 20 12.96 -53.10 5.93
N THR A 21 12.77 -51.95 5.32
CA THR A 21 13.51 -50.73 5.63
C THR A 21 12.59 -49.52 5.44
N SER A 22 13.09 -48.31 5.62
CA SER A 22 12.31 -47.09 5.52
C SER A 22 13.11 -45.96 4.89
N VAL A 23 12.38 -45.01 4.33
CA VAL A 23 12.87 -43.67 3.99
C VAL A 23 12.09 -42.65 4.80
N GLU A 24 12.72 -41.51 5.05
CA GLU A 24 12.14 -40.43 5.84
C GLU A 24 12.40 -39.08 5.17
N VAL A 25 11.40 -38.19 5.27
CA VAL A 25 11.48 -36.78 4.93
C VAL A 25 11.05 -35.99 6.15
N LYS A 26 11.81 -34.96 6.53
CA LYS A 26 11.62 -34.19 7.77
C LYS A 26 11.79 -32.70 7.54
N ASP A 27 11.05 -31.91 8.32
CA ASP A 27 11.18 -30.44 8.39
C ASP A 27 11.90 -30.06 9.68
N ASP A 28 13.23 -29.92 9.63
CA ASP A 28 14.04 -29.63 10.82
C ASP A 28 13.67 -28.28 11.48
N TYR A 29 13.16 -27.32 10.71
CA TYR A 29 12.69 -26.03 11.24
C TYR A 29 11.39 -26.20 12.02
N ASP A 30 10.39 -26.86 11.42
CA ASP A 30 9.10 -27.09 12.07
C ASP A 30 9.24 -27.96 13.33
N ILE A 31 10.15 -28.95 13.31
CA ILE A 31 10.45 -29.80 14.48
C ILE A 31 11.00 -28.97 15.66
N SER A 32 11.83 -27.96 15.39
CA SER A 32 12.40 -27.10 16.44
C SER A 32 11.35 -26.26 17.17
N ILE A 33 10.24 -25.94 16.50
CA ILE A 33 9.16 -25.10 17.02
C ILE A 33 8.04 -25.96 17.63
N ASN A 34 7.60 -26.98 16.91
CA ASN A 34 6.38 -27.73 17.22
C ASN A 34 6.64 -29.15 17.76
N GLY A 35 7.90 -29.56 17.91
CA GLY A 35 8.27 -30.91 18.34
C GLY A 35 8.09 -31.95 17.22
N GLU A 36 8.35 -33.22 17.50
CA GLU A 36 8.27 -34.28 16.48
C GLU A 36 6.83 -34.80 16.31
N ILE A 37 6.28 -34.66 15.10
CA ILE A 37 4.95 -35.14 14.71
C ILE A 37 5.12 -36.11 13.53
N LEU A 38 5.06 -37.41 13.84
CA LEU A 38 5.39 -38.48 12.92
C LEU A 38 4.16 -39.05 12.19
N TYR A 39 4.27 -39.16 10.88
CA TYR A 39 3.38 -39.95 10.03
C TYR A 39 4.12 -41.18 9.48
N GLU A 40 3.59 -42.38 9.73
CA GLU A 40 4.15 -43.63 9.21
C GLU A 40 3.16 -44.34 8.28
N GLU A 41 3.64 -44.77 7.11
CA GLU A 41 2.88 -45.60 6.18
C GLU A 41 3.67 -46.86 5.80
N LYS A 42 3.01 -48.02 5.77
CA LYS A 42 3.59 -49.31 5.37
C LYS A 42 3.19 -49.64 3.94
N ARG A 43 4.18 -49.70 3.04
CA ARG A 43 4.02 -49.98 1.61
C ARG A 43 4.96 -51.11 1.16
N TRP A 44 4.58 -52.33 1.52
CA TRP A 44 5.34 -53.53 1.19
C TRP A 44 5.30 -53.90 -0.31
N ASP A 45 4.44 -53.23 -1.07
CA ASP A 45 4.37 -53.26 -2.52
C ASP A 45 5.52 -52.50 -3.20
N ILE A 46 6.16 -51.56 -2.49
CA ILE A 46 7.28 -50.78 -3.02
C ILE A 46 8.60 -51.52 -2.77
N THR A 47 9.38 -51.69 -3.84
CA THR A 47 10.66 -52.41 -3.78
C THR A 47 11.89 -51.52 -3.99
N LEU A 48 11.72 -50.37 -4.65
CA LEU A 48 12.79 -49.41 -4.95
C LEU A 48 12.82 -48.29 -3.92
N ALA A 49 14.01 -47.98 -3.41
CA ALA A 49 14.24 -46.88 -2.46
C ALA A 49 13.82 -45.51 -3.01
N GLU A 50 14.06 -45.28 -4.31
CA GLU A 50 13.69 -44.04 -4.98
C GLU A 50 12.17 -43.83 -5.02
N ILE A 51 11.41 -44.88 -5.37
CA ILE A 51 9.94 -44.82 -5.39
C ILE A 51 9.40 -44.56 -3.97
N ALA A 52 9.99 -45.21 -2.96
CA ALA A 52 9.63 -44.96 -1.57
C ALA A 52 9.90 -43.49 -1.18
N ARG A 53 11.03 -42.93 -1.62
CA ARG A 53 11.40 -41.52 -1.36
C ARG A 53 10.44 -40.55 -2.05
N ARG A 54 10.11 -40.77 -3.33
CA ARG A 54 9.12 -39.96 -4.05
C ARG A 54 7.76 -39.99 -3.37
N ARG A 55 7.33 -41.16 -2.87
CA ARG A 55 6.10 -41.27 -2.06
C ARG A 55 6.18 -40.50 -0.75
N ALA A 56 7.30 -40.59 -0.04
CA ALA A 56 7.51 -39.84 1.20
C ALA A 56 7.44 -38.33 0.94
N GLN A 57 8.10 -37.85 -0.12
CA GLN A 57 8.06 -36.44 -0.53
C GLN A 57 6.65 -36.00 -0.93
N PHE A 58 5.94 -36.80 -1.74
CA PHE A 58 4.54 -36.52 -2.10
C PHE A 58 3.65 -36.36 -0.86
N LYS A 59 3.77 -37.29 0.09
CA LYS A 59 2.98 -37.25 1.34
C LYS A 59 3.35 -36.05 2.20
N PHE A 60 4.65 -35.77 2.35
CA PHE A 60 5.14 -34.61 3.07
C PHE A 60 4.63 -33.30 2.46
N ASN A 61 4.76 -33.13 1.15
CA ASN A 61 4.24 -31.97 0.42
C ASN A 61 2.70 -31.88 0.53
N LYS A 62 1.98 -33.01 0.46
CA LYS A 62 0.53 -33.03 0.66
C LYS A 62 0.14 -32.54 2.06
N PHE A 63 0.84 -32.97 3.12
CA PHE A 63 0.58 -32.47 4.46
C PHE A 63 0.98 -31.01 4.65
N LYS A 64 2.02 -30.54 3.96
CA LYS A 64 2.54 -29.17 4.08
C LYS A 64 1.70 -28.14 3.32
N TYR A 65 1.27 -28.46 2.10
CA TYR A 65 0.67 -27.50 1.16
C TYR A 65 -0.85 -27.62 1.01
N THR A 66 -1.43 -28.76 1.42
CA THR A 66 -2.88 -29.04 1.31
C THR A 66 -3.44 -29.48 2.66
N ASP A 67 -3.20 -28.65 3.69
CA ASP A 67 -3.63 -28.88 5.07
C ASP A 67 -5.07 -28.42 5.35
N TYR A 68 -5.67 -27.65 4.45
CA TYR A 68 -7.08 -27.26 4.49
C TYR A 68 -7.92 -28.05 3.49
N GLY A 69 -9.13 -28.36 3.92
CA GLY A 69 -10.22 -28.83 3.08
C GLY A 69 -11.47 -28.01 3.39
N THR A 70 -12.45 -28.05 2.50
CA THR A 70 -13.74 -27.40 2.73
C THR A 70 -14.87 -28.31 2.31
N SER A 71 -16.05 -28.03 2.82
CA SER A 71 -17.28 -28.69 2.39
C SER A 71 -18.24 -27.62 1.89
N LEU A 72 -18.82 -27.82 0.72
CA LEU A 72 -19.80 -26.90 0.15
C LEU A 72 -21.08 -27.63 -0.23
N SER A 73 -22.18 -26.90 -0.10
CA SER A 73 -23.49 -27.33 -0.57
C SER A 73 -23.89 -26.46 -1.74
N ALA A 74 -24.24 -27.08 -2.86
CA ALA A 74 -24.62 -26.40 -4.10
C ALA A 74 -26.07 -26.70 -4.48
N LEU A 75 -26.66 -25.83 -5.30
CA LEU A 75 -27.96 -26.06 -5.89
C LEU A 75 -27.90 -27.20 -6.93
N SER A 76 -29.06 -27.71 -7.33
CA SER A 76 -29.20 -28.86 -8.24
C SER A 76 -28.52 -28.70 -9.59
N GLY A 77 -28.23 -27.47 -10.03
CA GLY A 77 -27.46 -27.18 -11.25
C GLY A 77 -25.98 -27.57 -11.20
N ALA A 78 -25.44 -27.90 -10.02
CA ALA A 78 -24.07 -28.38 -9.86
C ALA A 78 -23.94 -29.91 -9.93
N GLY A 79 -24.99 -30.61 -10.36
CA GLY A 79 -25.02 -32.09 -10.46
C GLY A 79 -23.97 -32.68 -11.39
N ASP A 80 -23.49 -31.90 -12.37
CA ASP A 80 -22.50 -32.33 -13.37
C ASP A 80 -21.08 -32.49 -12.79
N LEU A 81 -20.81 -31.91 -11.62
CA LEU A 81 -19.50 -32.03 -10.96
C LEU A 81 -19.34 -33.44 -10.37
N GLU A 82 -18.24 -34.09 -10.67
CA GLU A 82 -17.93 -35.45 -10.22
C GLU A 82 -16.76 -35.51 -9.24
N VAL A 83 -16.66 -36.66 -8.56
CA VAL A 83 -15.50 -36.93 -7.70
C VAL A 83 -14.23 -36.93 -8.56
N TYR A 84 -13.19 -36.26 -8.06
CA TYR A 84 -11.91 -35.97 -8.70
C TYR A 84 -11.92 -34.86 -9.75
N ASP A 85 -13.02 -34.13 -9.92
CA ASP A 85 -12.99 -32.89 -10.68
C ASP A 85 -12.20 -31.80 -9.94
N LEU A 86 -11.46 -31.02 -10.73
CA LEU A 86 -10.75 -29.85 -10.26
C LEU A 86 -11.67 -28.63 -10.38
N VAL A 87 -11.92 -27.97 -9.27
CA VAL A 87 -12.77 -26.78 -9.20
C VAL A 87 -12.00 -25.59 -8.62
N THR A 88 -12.42 -24.39 -8.99
CA THR A 88 -11.88 -23.13 -8.43
C THR A 88 -12.93 -22.46 -7.57
N ILE A 89 -12.55 -22.07 -6.36
CA ILE A 89 -13.42 -21.39 -5.39
C ILE A 89 -12.89 -19.97 -5.15
N THR A 90 -13.81 -19.01 -5.15
CA THR A 90 -13.55 -17.63 -4.73
C THR A 90 -14.50 -17.31 -3.58
N ASP A 91 -13.95 -16.98 -2.41
CA ASP A 91 -14.72 -16.64 -1.21
C ASP A 91 -14.00 -15.48 -0.47
N PRO A 92 -14.65 -14.31 -0.32
CA PRO A 92 -14.03 -13.15 0.31
C PRO A 92 -13.74 -13.34 1.80
N LEU A 93 -14.48 -14.20 2.50
CA LEU A 93 -14.37 -14.31 3.96
C LEU A 93 -13.08 -15.01 4.42
N PRO A 94 -12.68 -16.17 3.84
CA PRO A 94 -11.36 -16.75 4.04
C PRO A 94 -10.29 -16.13 3.11
N GLY A 95 -10.64 -15.14 2.29
CA GLY A 95 -9.72 -14.47 1.37
C GLY A 95 -9.28 -15.33 0.18
N TRP A 96 -10.08 -16.30 -0.23
CA TRP A 96 -9.75 -17.18 -1.35
C TRP A 96 -10.09 -16.50 -2.68
N THR A 97 -9.09 -16.40 -3.56
CA THR A 97 -9.26 -15.91 -4.93
C THR A 97 -8.81 -16.98 -5.91
N ALA A 98 -9.74 -17.48 -6.74
CA ALA A 98 -9.49 -18.54 -7.74
C ALA A 98 -8.72 -19.76 -7.18
N LYS A 99 -8.96 -20.10 -5.91
CA LYS A 99 -8.22 -21.15 -5.22
C LYS A 99 -8.68 -22.52 -5.72
N GLN A 100 -7.72 -23.39 -6.04
CA GLN A 100 -8.01 -24.71 -6.62
C GLN A 100 -8.28 -25.76 -5.54
N PHE A 101 -9.29 -26.59 -5.79
CA PHE A 101 -9.72 -27.68 -4.93
C PHE A 101 -10.08 -28.92 -5.76
N LEU A 102 -9.83 -30.10 -5.20
CA LEU A 102 -10.22 -31.38 -5.77
C LEU A 102 -11.43 -31.93 -5.03
N ILE A 103 -12.47 -32.33 -5.75
CA ILE A 103 -13.64 -32.97 -5.13
C ILE A 103 -13.25 -34.38 -4.68
N THR A 104 -13.30 -34.66 -3.37
CA THR A 104 -12.97 -35.97 -2.82
C THR A 104 -14.20 -36.82 -2.50
N GLN A 105 -15.33 -36.17 -2.21
CA GLN A 105 -16.61 -36.84 -2.00
C GLN A 105 -17.75 -36.01 -2.58
N LYS A 106 -18.75 -36.72 -3.11
CA LYS A 106 -20.01 -36.18 -3.63
C LYS A 106 -21.15 -36.88 -2.91
N GLY A 107 -22.13 -36.10 -2.46
CA GLY A 107 -23.32 -36.58 -1.79
C GLY A 107 -24.52 -35.69 -2.10
N GLU A 108 -25.67 -36.06 -1.56
CA GLU A 108 -26.92 -35.32 -1.69
C GLU A 108 -27.58 -35.24 -0.31
N ASP A 109 -28.09 -34.07 0.05
CA ASP A 109 -28.81 -33.88 1.29
C ASP A 109 -30.28 -34.33 1.19
N GLN A 110 -31.00 -34.31 2.31
CA GLN A 110 -32.42 -34.69 2.37
C GLN A 110 -33.37 -33.81 1.53
N TYR A 111 -32.90 -32.67 1.03
CA TYR A 111 -33.64 -31.73 0.19
C TYR A 111 -33.21 -31.77 -1.28
N GLY A 112 -32.37 -32.73 -1.64
CA GLY A 112 -31.87 -32.91 -3.00
C GLY A 112 -30.79 -31.91 -3.42
N ARG A 113 -30.08 -31.32 -2.45
CA ARG A 113 -28.95 -30.42 -2.72
C ARG A 113 -27.65 -31.20 -2.74
N MET A 114 -26.80 -30.88 -3.71
CA MET A 114 -25.51 -31.53 -3.86
C MET A 114 -24.57 -31.07 -2.75
N GLN A 115 -23.89 -32.01 -2.12
CA GLN A 115 -22.86 -31.78 -1.12
C GLN A 115 -21.51 -32.28 -1.62
N PHE A 116 -20.48 -31.47 -1.47
CA PHE A 116 -19.12 -31.81 -1.88
C PHE A 116 -18.17 -31.65 -0.71
N VAL A 117 -17.28 -32.62 -0.55
CA VAL A 117 -16.08 -32.50 0.30
C VAL A 117 -14.92 -32.26 -0.64
N LEU A 118 -14.11 -31.25 -0.33
CA LEU A 118 -13.04 -30.78 -1.18
C LEU A 118 -11.73 -30.74 -0.40
N ASP A 119 -10.68 -31.27 -1.02
CA ASP A 119 -9.30 -31.12 -0.56
C ASP A 119 -8.64 -29.99 -1.36
N ALA A 120 -7.83 -29.16 -0.70
CA ALA A 120 -7.01 -28.19 -1.41
C ALA A 120 -6.17 -28.88 -2.48
N TYR A 121 -6.08 -28.25 -3.65
CA TYR A 121 -5.23 -28.73 -4.74
C TYR A 121 -4.05 -27.79 -4.92
N TYR A 122 -2.85 -28.38 -4.97
CA TYR A 122 -1.63 -27.66 -5.32
C TYR A 122 -0.91 -28.43 -6.44
N PRO A 123 -0.75 -27.84 -7.64
CA PRO A 123 -0.21 -28.55 -8.79
C PRO A 123 1.23 -29.05 -8.57
N GLY A 124 2.06 -28.29 -7.84
CA GLY A 124 3.45 -28.66 -7.56
C GLY A 124 3.62 -29.90 -6.64
N ILE A 125 2.55 -30.45 -6.07
CA ILE A 125 2.62 -31.76 -5.38
C ILE A 125 2.74 -32.92 -6.40
N TYR A 126 2.18 -32.74 -7.59
CA TYR A 126 2.04 -33.79 -8.60
C TYR A 126 3.04 -33.65 -9.75
N ASP A 127 3.84 -32.58 -9.74
CA ASP A 127 4.92 -32.36 -10.70
C ASP A 127 6.20 -33.09 -10.27
N ASP A 128 7.06 -33.43 -11.23
CA ASP A 128 8.39 -34.01 -10.96
C ASP A 128 9.39 -32.94 -10.48
N SER A 129 9.06 -31.66 -10.65
CA SER A 129 9.80 -30.53 -10.06
C SER A 129 9.43 -30.33 -8.59
N GLU A 130 10.41 -30.02 -7.74
CA GLU A 130 10.16 -29.67 -6.33
C GLU A 130 9.11 -28.55 -6.24
N ALA A 131 8.06 -28.78 -5.43
CA ALA A 131 7.06 -27.76 -5.11
C ALA A 131 7.79 -26.49 -4.63
N GLY A 132 7.60 -25.38 -5.34
CA GLY A 132 8.14 -24.09 -4.92
C GLY A 132 7.69 -23.75 -3.50
N GLU A 133 8.49 -22.95 -2.80
CA GLU A 133 8.08 -22.34 -1.54
C GLU A 133 6.78 -21.55 -1.78
N GLN A 134 5.74 -21.78 -0.97
CA GLN A 134 4.55 -20.95 -1.05
C GLN A 134 4.92 -19.56 -0.53
N SER A 135 4.48 -18.51 -1.23
CA SER A 135 4.48 -17.16 -0.64
C SER A 135 3.82 -17.26 0.74
N GLY A 136 4.52 -16.73 1.75
CA GLY A 136 3.98 -16.68 3.11
C GLY A 136 2.59 -16.04 3.12
N TYR A 137 1.74 -16.49 4.04
CA TYR A 137 0.44 -15.85 4.33
C TYR A 137 0.60 -14.52 5.09
N GLU A 138 1.79 -13.93 5.04
CA GLU A 138 2.05 -12.67 5.71
C GLU A 138 1.26 -11.58 4.97
N PRO A 139 0.52 -10.75 5.69
CA PRO A 139 -0.10 -9.60 5.07
C PRO A 139 1.01 -8.71 4.52
N ASP A 140 0.92 -8.31 3.25
CA ASP A 140 1.79 -7.30 2.61
C ASP A 140 1.48 -5.88 3.16
N LEU A 141 1.28 -5.77 4.47
CA LEU A 141 1.10 -4.49 5.15
C LEU A 141 2.48 -3.88 5.38
N PRO A 142 2.69 -2.60 5.05
CA PRO A 142 3.90 -1.89 5.41
C PRO A 142 4.15 -1.93 6.92
N ASN A 143 5.41 -1.80 7.34
CA ASN A 143 5.71 -1.66 8.76
C ASN A 143 5.21 -0.30 9.25
N PRO A 144 4.35 -0.23 10.29
CA PRO A 144 3.82 1.04 10.81
C PRO A 144 4.90 1.94 11.44
N PHE A 145 6.10 1.41 11.69
CA PHE A 145 7.23 2.14 12.25
C PHE A 145 8.26 2.58 11.20
N ASP A 146 8.04 2.27 9.92
CA ASP A 146 8.88 2.79 8.85
C ASP A 146 8.50 4.23 8.53
N VAL A 147 9.41 4.91 7.82
CA VAL A 147 9.16 6.26 7.32
C VAL A 147 7.96 6.22 6.36
N PRO A 148 6.93 7.06 6.58
CA PRO A 148 5.74 7.09 5.74
C PRO A 148 6.06 7.59 4.34
N TYR A 149 5.15 7.34 3.40
CA TYR A 149 5.30 7.79 2.01
C TYR A 149 5.59 9.31 1.90
N GLU A 150 6.68 9.66 1.21
CA GLU A 150 7.06 11.05 0.92
C GLU A 150 6.26 11.59 -0.27
N ILE A 151 5.67 12.79 -0.11
CA ILE A 151 4.99 13.47 -1.22
C ILE A 151 6.04 13.94 -2.23
N ALA A 152 5.96 13.43 -3.46
CA ALA A 152 6.86 13.85 -4.51
C ALA A 152 6.67 15.34 -4.85
N VAL A 153 7.77 16.05 -5.09
CA VAL A 153 7.75 17.49 -5.45
C VAL A 153 6.93 17.80 -6.70
N GLY A 154 6.77 16.81 -7.59
CA GLY A 154 5.91 16.89 -8.77
C GLY A 154 4.43 17.05 -8.43
N ASP A 155 4.00 16.47 -7.31
CA ASP A 155 2.60 16.45 -6.86
C ASP A 155 2.24 17.65 -5.97
N ILE A 156 3.25 18.45 -5.59
CA ILE A 156 3.06 19.70 -4.85
C ILE A 156 2.78 20.83 -5.82
N THR A 157 1.63 21.49 -5.65
CA THR A 157 1.25 22.69 -6.38
C THR A 157 1.19 23.88 -5.41
N LEU A 158 1.91 24.94 -5.76
CA LEU A 158 1.89 26.22 -5.05
C LEU A 158 1.18 27.23 -5.93
N THR A 159 0.17 27.91 -5.39
CA THR A 159 -0.56 28.97 -6.10
C THR A 159 -0.71 30.18 -5.23
N GLU A 160 -0.59 31.35 -5.83
CA GLU A 160 -0.88 32.59 -5.10
C GLU A 160 -2.38 32.73 -4.85
N ALA A 161 -2.70 33.20 -3.65
CA ALA A 161 -4.02 33.49 -3.17
C ALA A 161 -4.05 34.90 -2.56
N ALA A 162 -5.26 35.46 -2.44
CA ALA A 162 -5.42 36.66 -1.64
C ALA A 162 -5.18 36.30 -0.17
N SER A 163 -4.33 37.08 0.51
CA SER A 163 -4.20 36.98 1.97
C SER A 163 -5.56 37.27 2.60
N GLN A 164 -5.91 36.46 3.60
CA GLN A 164 -7.15 36.60 4.36
C GLN A 164 -7.00 37.67 5.45
N THR A 165 -5.76 37.98 5.82
CA THR A 165 -5.43 38.88 6.93
C THR A 165 -5.03 40.28 6.45
N PHE A 166 -4.32 40.39 5.31
CA PHE A 166 -3.76 41.66 4.84
C PHE A 166 -3.98 41.86 3.33
N ASN A 167 -4.44 43.05 2.93
CA ASN A 167 -4.73 43.34 1.51
C ASN A 167 -3.49 43.65 0.64
N TRP A 168 -2.29 43.60 1.22
CA TRP A 168 -1.04 44.05 0.60
C TRP A 168 0.04 42.96 0.53
N SER A 169 -0.26 41.73 0.95
CA SER A 169 0.66 40.57 0.87
C SER A 169 0.02 39.42 0.09
N PRO A 170 0.74 38.75 -0.83
CA PRO A 170 0.24 37.54 -1.48
C PRO A 170 0.27 36.38 -0.49
N ALA A 171 -0.83 35.66 -0.30
CA ALA A 171 -0.78 34.38 0.41
C ALA A 171 -0.52 33.24 -0.58
N ILE A 172 -0.10 32.08 -0.08
CA ILE A 172 0.12 30.89 -0.90
C ILE A 172 -0.82 29.78 -0.47
N ASN A 173 -1.52 29.18 -1.43
CA ASN A 173 -2.21 27.93 -1.23
C ASN A 173 -1.30 26.79 -1.68
N VAL A 174 -1.07 25.84 -0.77
CA VAL A 174 -0.35 24.60 -1.02
C VAL A 174 -1.36 23.49 -1.21
N THR A 175 -1.31 22.82 -2.36
CA THR A 175 -2.08 21.61 -2.63
C THR A 175 -1.14 20.45 -2.93
N PHE A 176 -1.54 19.25 -2.53
CA PHE A 176 -0.82 18.01 -2.81
C PHE A 176 -1.80 16.84 -2.95
N THR A 177 -1.37 15.74 -3.56
CA THR A 177 -2.15 14.50 -3.58
C THR A 177 -1.82 13.66 -2.36
N GLU A 178 -2.84 13.33 -1.57
CA GLU A 178 -2.70 12.47 -0.39
C GLU A 178 -2.22 11.06 -0.78
N PRO A 179 -1.27 10.46 -0.04
CA PRO A 179 -0.82 9.10 -0.31
C PRO A 179 -1.91 8.09 0.05
N THR A 180 -2.56 7.47 -0.94
CA THR A 180 -3.60 6.43 -0.69
C THR A 180 -3.03 5.02 -0.55
N SER A 181 -1.76 4.82 -0.91
CA SER A 181 -1.09 3.51 -0.89
C SER A 181 -0.47 3.14 0.46
N ASP A 182 -0.30 4.12 1.36
CA ASP A 182 0.25 3.92 2.69
C ASP A 182 -0.88 3.96 3.73
N PRO A 183 -1.30 2.82 4.27
CA PRO A 183 -2.41 2.75 5.23
C PRO A 183 -2.06 3.41 6.59
N PHE A 184 -0.79 3.73 6.85
CA PHE A 184 -0.35 4.34 8.11
C PHE A 184 0.00 5.82 7.97
N TRP A 185 -0.23 6.45 6.80
CA TRP A 185 -0.04 7.88 6.63
C TRP A 185 -1.10 8.68 7.42
N SER A 186 -0.68 9.73 8.13
CA SER A 186 -1.57 10.54 8.99
C SER A 186 -1.76 11.96 8.47
N HIS A 187 -0.67 12.71 8.31
CA HIS A 187 -0.69 14.12 7.95
C HIS A 187 0.67 14.58 7.44
N VAL A 188 0.75 15.83 6.97
CA VAL A 188 2.03 16.48 6.64
C VAL A 188 2.29 17.68 7.54
N GLU A 189 3.55 17.81 7.94
CA GLU A 189 4.09 19.04 8.50
C GLU A 189 4.55 19.94 7.35
N VAL A 190 4.07 21.18 7.35
CA VAL A 190 4.40 22.20 6.35
C VAL A 190 5.52 23.07 6.90
N TRP A 191 6.65 23.07 6.18
CA TRP A 191 7.85 23.82 6.52
C TRP A 191 8.13 24.84 5.43
N ILE A 192 8.50 26.06 5.82
CA ILE A 192 8.75 27.16 4.87
C ILE A 192 10.13 27.78 5.07
N SER A 193 10.69 28.31 3.99
CA SER A 193 11.97 29.01 3.98
C SER A 193 11.99 30.13 2.94
N THR A 194 12.86 31.12 3.14
CA THR A 194 13.18 32.20 2.19
C THR A 194 14.52 32.00 1.49
N ASP A 195 15.36 31.10 1.99
CA ASP A 195 16.75 30.91 1.56
C ASP A 195 17.09 29.47 1.19
N ASP A 196 16.09 28.57 1.22
CA ASP A 196 16.22 27.12 0.97
C ASP A 196 17.24 26.41 1.88
N SER A 197 17.56 27.01 3.02
CA SER A 197 18.55 26.48 3.97
C SER A 197 18.00 26.38 5.38
N THR A 198 17.29 27.41 5.83
CA THR A 198 16.70 27.49 7.16
C THR A 198 15.19 27.38 7.02
N PHE A 199 14.66 26.21 7.37
CA PHE A 199 13.23 25.94 7.34
C PHE A 199 12.61 26.17 8.72
N ILE A 200 11.49 26.89 8.73
CA ILE A 200 10.65 27.08 9.92
C ILE A 200 9.37 26.27 9.78
N PHE A 201 8.92 25.68 10.89
CA PHE A 201 7.65 24.99 10.94
C PHE A 201 6.52 26.02 10.83
N TYR A 202 5.60 25.81 9.88
CA TYR A 202 4.46 26.69 9.67
C TYR A 202 3.14 26.09 10.16
N GLY A 203 2.92 24.79 9.95
CA GLY A 203 1.70 24.13 10.42
C GLY A 203 1.58 22.68 9.99
N ILE A 204 0.40 22.10 10.24
CA ILE A 204 0.06 20.71 9.89
C ILE A 204 -1.21 20.71 9.06
N THR A 205 -1.28 19.83 8.06
CA THR A 205 -2.51 19.51 7.34
C THR A 205 -2.60 18.03 7.07
N SER A 206 -3.79 17.46 7.25
CA SER A 206 -4.12 16.09 6.84
C SER A 206 -4.84 16.06 5.50
N SER A 207 -5.15 17.23 4.91
CA SER A 207 -5.84 17.33 3.62
C SER A 207 -4.94 17.94 2.54
N GLY A 208 -5.01 17.37 1.34
CA GLY A 208 -4.35 17.87 0.13
C GLY A 208 -4.94 19.16 -0.46
N ASP A 209 -6.12 19.56 0.02
CA ASP A 209 -6.89 20.69 -0.52
C ASP A 209 -6.55 22.02 0.16
N GLY A 210 -5.53 22.70 -0.37
CA GLY A 210 -5.41 24.16 -0.29
C GLY A 210 -5.03 24.70 1.08
N PHE A 211 -3.96 24.16 1.68
CA PHE A 211 -3.39 24.67 2.91
C PHE A 211 -2.87 26.10 2.74
N HIS A 212 -3.45 27.04 3.49
CA HIS A 212 -3.22 28.47 3.33
C HIS A 212 -2.04 28.98 4.16
N ILE A 213 -1.03 29.51 3.47
CA ILE A 213 0.16 30.12 4.05
C ILE A 213 0.06 31.63 3.90
N GLU A 214 -0.07 32.31 5.03
CA GLU A 214 0.03 33.75 5.16
C GLU A 214 1.51 34.13 5.13
N THR A 215 1.91 34.92 4.15
CA THR A 215 3.31 35.36 3.98
C THR A 215 3.60 36.65 4.74
N THR A 216 2.69 37.09 5.62
CA THR A 216 2.75 38.46 6.14
C THR A 216 3.78 38.63 7.24
N GLY A 217 4.52 39.74 7.17
CA GLY A 217 5.38 40.25 8.24
C GLY A 217 6.83 39.91 8.02
N GLY A 218 7.61 40.88 7.51
CA GLY A 218 9.08 40.93 7.50
C GLY A 218 9.83 39.84 6.70
N MET A 219 9.46 38.57 6.87
CA MET A 219 10.11 37.39 6.31
C MET A 219 9.97 37.31 4.79
N PHE A 220 8.80 37.66 4.25
CA PHE A 220 8.55 37.57 2.83
C PHE A 220 8.32 38.96 2.25
N GLN A 221 9.18 39.35 1.32
CA GLN A 221 9.03 40.58 0.55
C GLN A 221 8.43 40.25 -0.81
N PRO A 222 7.65 41.16 -1.40
CA PRO A 222 7.38 41.19 -2.84
C PRO A 222 8.62 40.81 -3.67
N GLY A 223 8.51 39.80 -4.55
CA GLY A 223 9.60 39.31 -5.39
C GLY A 223 10.53 38.30 -4.72
N ALA A 224 10.36 37.99 -3.44
CA ALA A 224 11.10 36.92 -2.77
C ALA A 224 10.62 35.54 -3.25
N THR A 225 11.50 34.54 -3.18
CA THR A 225 11.15 33.14 -3.42
C THR A 225 10.77 32.48 -2.10
N LEU A 226 9.57 31.91 -2.03
CA LEU A 226 9.13 31.05 -0.95
C LEU A 226 9.48 29.61 -1.31
N TYR A 227 10.16 28.91 -0.41
CA TYR A 227 10.41 27.47 -0.47
C TYR A 227 9.51 26.76 0.54
N VAL A 228 8.88 25.68 0.12
CA VAL A 228 7.96 24.86 0.93
C VAL A 228 8.42 23.41 0.88
N LYS A 229 8.55 22.79 2.05
CA LYS A 229 8.75 21.35 2.21
C LYS A 229 7.53 20.76 2.91
N LEU A 230 7.08 19.61 2.43
CA LEU A 230 6.00 18.83 3.04
C LEU A 230 6.62 17.56 3.61
N LEU A 231 6.61 17.43 4.92
CA LEU A 231 7.16 16.26 5.62
C LEU A 231 6.00 15.37 6.07
N SER A 232 5.87 14.19 5.47
CA SER A 232 4.86 13.20 5.85
C SER A 232 5.12 12.62 7.25
N VAL A 233 4.05 12.40 7.99
CA VAL A 233 4.06 11.83 9.34
C VAL A 233 3.10 10.64 9.38
N SER A 234 3.56 9.51 9.92
CA SER A 234 2.73 8.32 10.11
C SER A 234 1.84 8.46 11.34
N GLU A 235 0.81 7.61 11.47
CA GLU A 235 -0.02 7.54 12.68
C GLU A 235 0.80 7.25 13.96
N GLY A 236 1.93 6.54 13.81
CA GLY A 236 2.90 6.29 14.87
C GLY A 236 3.83 7.46 15.20
N GLY A 237 3.70 8.58 14.49
CA GLY A 237 4.56 9.76 14.64
C GLY A 237 5.95 9.61 14.01
N VAL A 238 6.14 8.62 13.14
CA VAL A 238 7.39 8.43 12.40
C VAL A 238 7.43 9.40 11.23
N LYS A 239 8.60 10.00 11.01
CA LYS A 239 8.86 10.96 9.94
C LYS A 239 10.33 10.92 9.53
N ASP A 240 10.60 11.29 8.29
CA ASP A 240 11.99 11.41 7.80
C ASP A 240 12.67 12.70 8.33
N SER A 241 13.96 12.82 8.07
CA SER A 241 14.70 14.07 8.22
C SER A 241 14.27 15.10 7.18
N LEU A 242 14.01 16.33 7.61
CA LEU A 242 13.69 17.46 6.72
C LEU A 242 14.79 17.75 5.66
N THR A 243 16.02 17.30 5.90
CA THR A 243 17.14 17.41 4.95
C THR A 243 17.00 16.52 3.72
N ASN A 244 16.25 15.42 3.85
CA ASN A 244 16.02 14.48 2.74
C ASN A 244 14.88 14.93 1.84
N ILE A 245 13.97 15.76 2.38
CA ILE A 245 12.82 16.28 1.66
C ILE A 245 13.25 17.39 0.70
N THR A 246 12.84 17.29 -0.56
CA THR A 246 13.10 18.32 -1.57
C THR A 246 12.02 19.41 -1.49
N SER A 247 12.43 20.69 -1.56
CA SER A 247 11.48 21.81 -1.51
C SER A 247 10.83 22.10 -2.86
N LYS A 248 9.59 22.58 -2.83
CA LYS A 248 8.94 23.28 -3.94
C LYS A 248 9.05 24.78 -3.73
N SER A 249 9.27 25.54 -4.80
CA SER A 249 9.40 27.00 -4.70
C SER A 249 8.40 27.76 -5.54
N ILE A 250 8.01 28.95 -5.09
CA ILE A 250 7.23 29.94 -5.84
C ILE A 250 7.80 31.34 -5.62
N VAL A 251 7.85 32.16 -6.67
CA VAL A 251 8.21 33.59 -6.55
C VAL A 251 6.95 34.37 -6.21
N LEU A 252 6.99 35.13 -5.12
CA LEU A 252 5.88 35.93 -4.66
C LEU A 252 5.72 37.18 -5.52
N SER A 253 4.53 37.42 -6.06
CA SER A 253 4.23 38.55 -6.89
C SER A 253 4.26 39.86 -6.09
N SER A 254 4.76 40.89 -6.75
CA SER A 254 4.86 42.23 -6.16
C SER A 254 3.62 43.05 -6.45
N VAL A 255 2.50 42.70 -5.81
CA VAL A 255 1.25 43.46 -5.99
C VAL A 255 0.74 43.99 -4.66
N ILE A 256 0.74 45.32 -4.53
CA ILE A 256 -0.08 45.99 -3.54
C ILE A 256 -1.46 46.17 -4.19
N ARG A 257 -2.48 45.50 -3.66
CA ARG A 257 -3.86 45.73 -4.10
C ARG A 257 -4.40 46.98 -3.42
N LEU A 258 -4.31 48.09 -4.12
CA LEU A 258 -4.75 49.40 -3.64
C LEU A 258 -6.26 49.54 -3.92
N GLY A 259 -7.07 48.96 -3.04
CA GLY A 259 -8.49 48.66 -3.27
C GLY A 259 -9.46 49.84 -3.18
N SER A 260 -9.26 50.89 -4.00
CA SER A 260 -10.00 52.16 -4.06
C SER A 260 -9.21 53.27 -3.41
N PHE A 261 -8.64 54.11 -4.23
CA PHE A 261 -8.12 55.36 -3.75
C PHE A 261 -9.13 56.46 -4.02
N TYR A 262 -9.09 57.58 -3.36
CA TYR A 262 -7.97 58.22 -2.68
C TYR A 262 -8.63 59.24 -1.66
N VAL A 263 -7.85 60.15 -1.07
CA VAL A 263 -8.12 60.85 0.20
C VAL A 263 -7.74 62.35 0.23
N GLY A 264 -8.76 63.22 0.18
CA GLY A 264 -8.67 64.59 0.69
C GLY A 264 -9.89 65.48 0.39
N PRO A 265 -10.09 66.61 1.11
CA PRO A 265 -11.01 67.70 0.71
C PRO A 265 -10.53 68.51 -0.50
N TYR A 266 -9.22 68.44 -0.80
CA TYR A 266 -8.60 68.88 -2.04
C TYR A 266 -7.55 67.82 -2.42
N ASP A 267 -8.03 66.62 -2.69
CA ASP A 267 -7.35 65.67 -3.56
C ASP A 267 -6.65 64.49 -2.91
N PHE A 268 -6.24 63.62 -3.82
CA PHE A 268 -6.26 62.17 -3.79
C PHE A 268 -7.77 61.73 -4.13
N TRP A 269 -8.16 61.29 -5.37
CA TRP A 269 -9.42 60.43 -5.70
C TRP A 269 -9.30 59.35 -6.83
N GLY A 270 -9.85 58.14 -6.65
CA GLY A 270 -9.62 56.95 -7.50
C GLY A 270 -10.83 56.00 -7.55
N GLY A 271 -11.83 56.39 -8.36
CA GLY A 271 -12.96 55.53 -8.75
C GLY A 271 -14.22 56.27 -9.24
N ASN A 272 -14.95 55.63 -10.16
CA ASN A 272 -16.36 55.79 -10.62
C ASN A 272 -16.81 57.07 -11.40
N ALA A 273 -17.69 56.86 -12.39
CA ALA A 273 -18.17 57.76 -13.46
C ALA A 273 -18.97 59.01 -13.02
N ALA A 274 -19.13 59.26 -11.71
CA ALA A 274 -19.86 60.40 -11.18
C ALA A 274 -18.99 61.65 -10.92
N ILE A 275 -17.67 61.60 -11.17
CA ILE A 275 -16.75 62.73 -10.94
C ILE A 275 -16.48 63.45 -12.27
N GLY A 276 -17.20 64.54 -12.50
CA GLY A 276 -17.11 65.40 -13.69
C GLY A 276 -15.87 66.31 -13.73
N ASN A 277 -14.65 65.77 -13.60
CA ASN A 277 -13.42 66.52 -13.81
C ASN A 277 -12.37 65.74 -14.61
N ALA A 278 -12.20 66.13 -15.87
CA ALA A 278 -11.32 65.50 -16.86
C ALA A 278 -9.81 65.74 -16.63
N ALA A 279 -9.39 66.46 -15.58
CA ALA A 279 -8.00 66.87 -15.36
C ALA A 279 -7.25 66.06 -14.29
N THR A 280 -7.79 64.96 -13.78
CA THR A 280 -7.06 64.14 -12.80
C THR A 280 -6.07 63.21 -13.50
N LYS A 281 -4.76 63.40 -13.25
CA LYS A 281 -3.74 62.45 -13.69
C LYS A 281 -2.99 61.88 -12.50
N VAL A 282 -3.27 60.62 -12.23
CA VAL A 282 -2.35 59.74 -11.53
C VAL A 282 -1.26 59.38 -12.54
N VAL A 283 0.00 59.68 -12.24
CA VAL A 283 1.12 59.15 -13.04
C VAL A 283 1.63 57.89 -12.34
N ILE A 284 1.37 56.73 -12.96
CA ILE A 284 2.02 55.46 -12.64
C ILE A 284 2.65 54.97 -13.95
N GLY A 285 3.97 54.96 -14.04
CA GLY A 285 4.69 54.55 -15.25
C GLY A 285 6.18 54.30 -15.00
N ASN A 286 6.79 53.50 -15.88
CA ASN A 286 8.21 53.16 -15.92
C ASN A 286 9.05 54.38 -16.35
N LEU A 287 10.11 54.71 -15.59
CA LEU A 287 11.07 55.78 -15.89
C LEU A 287 12.22 55.32 -16.79
N ASP A 288 12.23 54.06 -17.21
CA ASP A 288 13.32 53.51 -18.01
C ASP A 288 13.11 53.80 -19.50
N GLY A 289 13.47 55.03 -19.89
CA GLY A 289 14.19 55.24 -21.14
C GLY A 289 13.41 55.70 -22.37
N THR A 290 12.76 56.86 -22.33
CA THR A 290 12.83 57.83 -23.46
C THR A 290 12.25 59.21 -23.09
N PRO A 291 12.87 60.27 -23.62
CA PRO A 291 13.77 61.22 -22.94
C PRO A 291 13.11 62.16 -21.93
#